data_AF-A0A2V5V6L7-F1
#
_entry.id   AF-A0A2V5V6L7-F1
#
_cell.length_a   1.000
_cell.length_b   1.000
_cell.length_c   1.000
_cell.angle_alpha   90.00
_cell.angle_beta   90.00
_cell.angle_gamma   90.00
#
_symmetry.space_group_name_H-M   'P 1'
#
loop_
_entity.id
_entity.type
_entity.pdbx_description
1 polymer ?
#
loop_
_entity_poly.entity_id
_entity_poly.type
_entity_poly.pdbx_seq_one_letter_code
_entity_poly.pdbx_strand_id
1 'polypeptide(L)'
;AARYQTVFAYAAGALAAPTAGLHFTPEILCAIPHTFVTLHVGSGTFLPVRSESVAEHRMHAERFSISTEAASKVNNARRIVAVGTTTVRTLESARGEGGEVLAQEGVTDIFIYPPYDFRAVDVLLTNFHLPRSTLLMLVSAFAGREFLLRAYQEAIRERYRFYSYGDCMLIL
;
A
#
# COMPACT_ATOMS: atom_id res chain seq x y z
N ALA A 1 12.92 -13.21 -20.91
CA ALA A 1 12.15 -13.05 -19.66
C ALA A 1 12.29 -11.62 -19.11
N ALA A 2 11.94 -10.60 -19.91
CA ALA A 2 11.82 -9.22 -19.46
C ALA A 2 10.33 -8.93 -19.27
N ARG A 3 9.80 -9.35 -18.11
CA ARG A 3 8.35 -9.36 -17.86
C ARG A 3 8.03 -8.18 -16.94
N TYR A 4 7.47 -7.12 -17.51
CA TYR A 4 6.75 -6.01 -16.86
C TYR A 4 7.37 -5.52 -15.55
N GLN A 5 8.45 -4.74 -15.68
CA GLN A 5 9.05 -4.02 -14.57
C GLN A 5 8.41 -2.64 -14.50
N THR A 6 7.77 -2.30 -13.39
CA THR A 6 7.24 -0.95 -13.18
C THR A 6 8.40 0.02 -12.98
N VAL A 7 8.17 1.33 -13.19
CA VAL A 7 9.12 2.38 -12.80
C VAL A 7 9.48 2.35 -11.30
N PHE A 8 8.72 1.60 -10.49
CA PHE A 8 8.94 1.38 -9.05
C PHE A 8 9.73 0.10 -8.73
N ALA A 9 9.89 -0.84 -9.67
CA ALA A 9 10.58 -2.10 -9.41
C ALA A 9 12.07 -1.93 -9.77
N TYR A 10 12.92 -1.62 -8.79
CA TYR A 10 14.37 -1.54 -9.00
C TYR A 10 15.10 -2.86 -8.65
N ALA A 11 14.49 -3.75 -7.87
CA ALA A 11 15.09 -5.03 -7.45
C ALA A 11 14.45 -6.24 -8.15
N ALA A 12 15.27 -7.10 -8.75
CA ALA A 12 14.84 -8.40 -9.26
C ALA A 12 14.28 -9.28 -8.11
N GLY A 13 13.06 -9.81 -8.27
CA GLY A 13 12.46 -10.75 -7.32
C GLY A 13 11.12 -10.34 -6.70
N ALA A 14 10.56 -9.18 -7.05
CA ALA A 14 9.19 -8.85 -6.66
C ALA A 14 8.19 -9.76 -7.42
N LEU A 15 7.56 -10.69 -6.70
CA LEU A 15 6.62 -11.65 -7.30
C LEU A 15 5.32 -10.96 -7.79
N ALA A 16 5.00 -9.80 -7.21
CA ALA A 16 3.92 -8.93 -7.64
C ALA A 16 4.49 -7.54 -7.95
N ALA A 17 4.27 -7.08 -9.17
CA ALA A 17 4.51 -5.69 -9.52
C ALA A 17 3.61 -4.79 -8.63
N PRO A 18 4.13 -3.68 -8.07
CA PRO A 18 3.31 -2.70 -7.36
C PRO A 18 2.33 -2.06 -8.35
N THR A 19 1.13 -2.64 -8.42
CA THR A 19 0.17 -2.38 -9.51
C THR A 19 -0.50 -1.02 -9.41
N ALA A 20 -0.62 -0.45 -8.21
CA ALA A 20 -1.02 0.95 -8.04
C ALA A 20 0.02 1.93 -8.63
N GLY A 21 1.29 1.53 -8.68
CA GLY A 21 2.34 2.30 -9.34
C GLY A 21 2.27 2.26 -10.88
N LEU A 22 1.49 1.36 -11.48
CA LEU A 22 1.35 1.29 -12.95
C LEU A 22 0.66 2.51 -13.54
N HIS A 23 -0.07 3.27 -12.73
CA HIS A 23 -0.75 4.50 -13.15
C HIS A 23 0.20 5.69 -13.34
N PHE A 24 1.46 5.55 -12.94
CA PHE A 24 2.47 6.58 -13.10
C PHE A 24 3.34 6.31 -14.32
N THR A 25 3.39 7.31 -15.20
CA THR A 25 4.37 7.35 -16.28
C THR A 25 5.64 8.07 -15.82
N PRO A 26 6.78 7.90 -16.52
CA PRO A 26 7.99 8.67 -16.22
C PRO A 26 7.75 10.18 -16.19
N GLU A 27 6.92 10.69 -17.09
CA GLU A 27 6.58 12.11 -17.17
C GLU A 27 5.86 12.60 -15.90
N ILE A 28 4.92 11.81 -15.37
CA ILE A 28 4.24 12.14 -14.11
C ILE A 28 5.22 12.10 -12.94
N LEU A 29 6.06 11.06 -12.85
CA LEU A 29 7.03 10.94 -11.75
C LEU A 29 8.07 12.06 -11.75
N CYS A 30 8.53 12.48 -12.92
CA CYS A 30 9.44 13.62 -13.04
C CYS A 30 8.81 14.94 -12.60
N ALA A 31 7.48 15.07 -12.65
CA ALA A 31 6.76 16.28 -12.29
C ALA A 31 6.46 16.39 -10.78
N ILE A 32 6.70 15.34 -9.99
CA ILE A 32 6.36 15.33 -8.56
C ILE A 32 7.54 14.90 -7.67
N PRO A 33 7.67 15.50 -6.47
CA PRO A 33 8.63 15.01 -5.48
C PRO A 33 8.20 13.60 -5.04
N HIS A 34 9.14 12.66 -5.09
CA HIS A 34 8.88 11.28 -4.70
C HIS A 34 10.14 10.63 -4.08
N THR A 35 9.90 9.52 -3.40
CA THR A 35 10.93 8.59 -2.94
C THR A 35 10.39 7.17 -3.02
N PHE A 36 11.30 6.19 -3.02
CA PHE A 36 10.96 4.78 -3.06
C PHE A 36 11.24 4.12 -1.71
N VAL A 37 10.38 3.17 -1.34
CA VAL A 37 10.57 2.24 -0.24
C VAL A 37 10.39 0.83 -0.77
N THR A 38 11.00 -0.16 -0.10
CA THR A 38 10.96 -1.55 -0.57
C THR A 38 10.19 -2.42 0.41
N LEU A 39 9.29 -3.26 -0.11
CA LEU A 39 8.76 -4.43 0.59
C LEU A 39 8.94 -5.65 -0.32
N HIS A 40 9.67 -6.64 0.16
CA HIS A 40 9.82 -7.93 -0.49
C HIS A 40 8.59 -8.78 -0.21
N VAL A 41 7.59 -8.64 -1.07
CA VAL A 41 6.33 -9.37 -0.93
C VAL A 41 6.48 -10.85 -1.26
N GLY A 42 6.00 -11.70 -0.35
CA GLY A 42 5.89 -13.13 -0.55
C GLY A 42 4.54 -13.53 -1.14
N SER A 43 4.35 -14.82 -1.41
CA SER A 43 3.05 -15.36 -1.87
C SER A 43 1.91 -15.17 -0.84
N GLY A 44 2.27 -14.92 0.42
CA GLY A 44 1.34 -14.81 1.55
C GLY A 44 0.40 -13.60 1.53
N THR A 45 0.86 -12.46 1.00
CA THR A 45 0.09 -11.19 1.05
C THR A 45 -1.22 -11.22 0.27
N PHE A 46 -1.32 -12.10 -0.73
CA PHE A 46 -2.50 -12.22 -1.59
C PHE A 46 -3.44 -13.36 -1.17
N LEU A 47 -3.13 -14.07 -0.08
CA LEU A 47 -3.98 -15.15 0.37
C LEU A 47 -5.30 -14.60 0.93
N PRO A 48 -6.46 -15.20 0.60
CA PRO A 48 -7.73 -14.83 1.20
C PRO A 48 -7.67 -14.96 2.71
N VAL A 49 -8.39 -14.09 3.43
CA VAL A 49 -8.61 -14.29 4.87
C VAL A 49 -9.48 -15.54 5.03
N ARG A 50 -8.87 -16.64 5.49
CA ARG A 50 -9.53 -17.95 5.67
C ARG A 50 -10.01 -18.19 7.11
N SER A 51 -9.68 -17.30 8.04
CA SER A 51 -10.10 -17.41 9.44
C SER A 51 -11.57 -17.02 9.60
N GLU A 52 -12.29 -17.73 10.47
CA GLU A 52 -13.64 -17.37 10.92
C GLU A 52 -13.63 -16.05 11.73
N SER A 53 -12.48 -15.69 12.30
CA SER A 53 -12.23 -14.45 13.03
C SER A 53 -11.09 -13.66 12.38
N VAL A 54 -11.37 -12.42 11.95
CA VAL A 54 -10.36 -11.51 11.37
C VAL A 54 -9.18 -11.31 12.33
N ALA A 55 -9.43 -11.27 13.64
CA ALA A 55 -8.41 -11.09 14.67
C ALA A 55 -7.39 -12.24 14.74
N GLU A 56 -7.73 -13.42 14.22
CA GLU A 56 -6.84 -14.59 14.21
C GLU A 56 -6.01 -14.69 12.93
N HIS A 57 -6.27 -13.82 11.94
CA HIS A 57 -5.50 -13.81 10.70
C HIS A 57 -4.07 -13.33 10.96
N ARG A 58 -3.10 -14.19 10.64
CA ARG A 58 -1.68 -13.83 10.69
C ARG A 58 -1.18 -13.58 9.28
N MET A 59 -0.65 -12.38 9.06
CA MET A 59 0.07 -12.06 7.83
C MET A 59 1.40 -12.82 7.81
N HIS A 60 1.85 -13.16 6.61
CA HIS A 60 3.20 -13.67 6.44
C HIS A 60 4.20 -12.52 6.61
N ALA A 61 5.25 -12.77 7.36
CA ALA A 61 6.37 -11.86 7.53
C ALA A 61 7.05 -11.54 6.18
N GLU A 62 7.21 -10.24 5.91
CA GLU A 62 7.83 -9.71 4.69
C GLU A 62 8.97 -8.76 5.04
N ARG A 63 10.08 -8.83 4.29
CA ARG A 63 11.23 -7.95 4.54
C ARG A 63 11.00 -6.58 3.91
N PHE A 64 11.33 -5.52 4.61
CA PHE A 64 11.28 -4.16 4.07
C PHE A 64 12.60 -3.43 4.26
N SER A 65 12.81 -2.40 3.45
CA SER A 65 13.93 -1.47 3.61
C SER A 65 13.52 -0.03 3.27
N ILE A 66 13.96 0.90 4.10
CA ILE A 66 13.81 2.35 3.93
C ILE A 66 15.19 2.98 4.10
N SER A 67 15.67 3.66 3.06
CA SER A 67 16.95 4.36 3.11
C SER A 67 16.86 5.62 3.98
N THR A 68 18.02 6.11 4.45
CA THR A 68 18.10 7.40 5.17
C THR A 68 17.55 8.55 4.35
N GLU A 69 17.80 8.56 3.03
CA GLU A 69 17.26 9.56 2.12
C GLU A 69 15.72 9.48 2.05
N ALA A 70 15.16 8.28 1.92
CA ALA A 70 13.71 8.09 1.83
C ALA A 70 13.02 8.51 3.14
N ALA A 71 13.52 8.07 4.29
CA ALA A 71 13.02 8.48 5.60
C ALA A 71 13.08 10.01 5.78
N SER A 72 14.20 10.63 5.40
CA SER A 72 14.34 12.10 5.45
C SER A 72 13.33 12.82 4.56
N LYS A 73 13.13 12.38 3.31
CA LYS A 73 12.13 12.96 2.40
C LYS A 73 10.72 12.82 2.95
N VAL A 74 10.38 11.66 3.51
CA VAL A 74 9.06 11.39 4.11
C VAL A 74 8.82 12.28 5.32
N ASN A 75 9.76 12.34 6.27
CA ASN A 75 9.60 13.10 7.51
C ASN A 75 9.59 14.63 7.30
N ASN A 76 10.20 15.12 6.22
CA ASN A 76 10.18 16.54 5.87
C ASN A 76 8.99 16.93 4.98
N ALA A 77 8.18 15.97 4.53
CA ALA A 77 7.03 16.25 3.70
C ALA A 77 5.87 16.83 4.54
N ARG A 78 5.16 17.81 4.00
CA ARG A 78 3.93 18.33 4.62
C ARG A 78 2.78 17.31 4.57
N ARG A 79 2.78 16.45 3.54
CA ARG A 79 1.75 15.44 3.32
C ARG A 79 2.38 14.24 2.61
N ILE A 80 2.10 13.05 3.13
CA ILE A 80 2.63 11.78 2.65
C ILE A 80 1.54 11.06 1.86
N VAL A 81 1.77 10.90 0.56
CA VAL A 81 0.91 10.14 -0.34
C VAL A 81 1.53 8.75 -0.54
N ALA A 82 0.94 7.73 0.07
CA ALA A 82 1.36 6.35 -0.16
C ALA A 82 0.76 5.82 -1.47
N VAL A 83 1.63 5.37 -2.37
CA VAL A 83 1.23 4.70 -3.61
C VAL A 83 1.24 3.19 -3.37
N GLY A 84 0.06 2.61 -3.21
CA GLY A 84 -0.15 1.20 -2.94
C GLY A 84 -0.16 0.84 -1.45
N THR A 85 -0.91 -0.20 -1.11
CA THR A 85 -1.06 -0.73 0.26
C THR A 85 0.24 -1.31 0.83
N THR A 86 1.11 -1.82 -0.04
CA THR A 86 2.47 -2.26 0.31
C THR A 86 3.28 -1.12 0.93
N THR A 87 3.23 0.07 0.32
CA THR A 87 3.89 1.28 0.82
C THR A 87 3.36 1.67 2.19
N VAL A 88 2.03 1.62 2.37
CA VAL A 88 1.39 1.89 3.68
C VAL A 88 1.94 0.95 4.75
N ARG A 89 1.96 -0.37 4.48
CA ARG A 89 2.48 -1.35 5.44
C ARG A 89 3.95 -1.10 5.78
N THR A 90 4.78 -0.76 4.78
CA THR A 90 6.19 -0.44 5.02
C THR A 90 6.36 0.79 5.91
N LEU A 91 5.67 1.89 5.62
CA LEU A 91 5.79 3.14 6.38
C LEU A 91 5.24 3.00 7.81
N GLU A 92 4.08 2.35 7.96
CA GLU A 92 3.47 2.10 9.27
C GLU A 92 4.29 1.13 10.13
N SER A 93 4.95 0.14 9.51
CA SER A 93 5.85 -0.77 10.24
C SER A 93 7.16 -0.11 10.65
N ALA A 94 7.61 0.88 9.88
CA ALA A 94 8.84 1.60 10.15
C ALA A 94 8.66 2.83 11.05
N ARG A 95 7.46 3.04 11.57
CA ARG A 95 7.08 4.18 12.40
C ARG A 95 7.75 4.12 13.77
N GLY A 96 8.45 5.20 14.14
CA GLY A 96 8.95 5.44 15.49
C GLY A 96 7.84 5.85 16.47
N GLU A 97 8.18 5.98 17.75
CA GLU A 97 7.21 6.33 18.80
C GLU A 97 6.61 7.74 18.59
N GLY A 98 7.37 8.66 18.01
CA GLY A 98 6.94 10.03 17.70
C GLY A 98 6.11 10.16 16.42
N GLY A 99 5.89 9.07 15.69
CA GLY A 99 5.17 9.07 14.40
C GLY A 99 6.06 9.27 13.18
N GLU A 100 7.34 9.56 13.37
CA GLU A 100 8.32 9.66 12.29
C GLU A 100 8.62 8.30 11.65
N VAL A 101 8.97 8.30 10.36
CA VAL A 101 9.42 7.09 9.66
C VAL A 101 10.92 6.93 9.86
N LEU A 102 11.34 5.78 10.37
CA LEU A 102 12.75 5.47 10.61
C LEU A 102 13.40 4.85 9.38
N ALA A 103 14.66 5.23 9.12
CA ALA A 103 15.50 4.56 8.15
C ALA A 103 15.98 3.23 8.72
N GLN A 104 15.51 2.11 8.17
CA GLN A 104 15.83 0.78 8.66
C GLN A 104 15.57 -0.31 7.63
N GLU A 105 16.19 -1.45 7.86
CA GLU A 105 15.78 -2.73 7.29
C GLU A 105 15.10 -3.55 8.37
N GLY A 106 14.04 -4.27 8.01
CA GLY A 106 13.28 -5.02 8.99
C GLY A 106 12.36 -6.06 8.38
N VAL A 107 11.56 -6.65 9.24
CA VAL A 107 10.51 -7.59 8.88
C VAL A 107 9.19 -7.02 9.37
N THR A 108 8.15 -7.12 8.55
CA THR A 108 6.79 -6.76 8.92
C THR A 108 5.83 -7.89 8.63
N ASP A 109 5.06 -8.25 9.64
CA ASP A 109 3.84 -9.06 9.55
C ASP A 109 2.62 -8.22 9.95
N ILE A 110 2.70 -6.89 9.80
CA ILE A 110 1.62 -5.99 10.19
C ILE A 110 0.34 -6.33 9.43
N PHE A 111 -0.72 -6.53 10.18
CA PHE A 111 -2.08 -6.70 9.66
C PHE A 111 -2.91 -5.48 10.00
N ILE A 112 -3.18 -4.65 9.00
CA ILE A 112 -3.93 -3.40 9.16
C ILE A 112 -5.40 -3.67 8.86
N TYR A 113 -6.25 -3.54 9.87
CA TYR A 113 -7.71 -3.68 9.78
C TYR A 113 -8.41 -2.72 10.75
N PRO A 114 -9.69 -2.37 10.55
CA PRO A 114 -10.38 -1.41 11.41
C PRO A 114 -10.58 -1.93 12.85
N PRO A 115 -10.43 -1.08 13.88
CA PRO A 115 -9.90 0.28 13.83
C PRO A 115 -8.36 0.30 13.75
N TYR A 116 -7.78 1.27 13.04
CA TYR A 116 -6.34 1.47 12.98
C TYR A 116 -6.02 2.97 12.96
N ASP A 117 -5.00 3.38 13.73
CA ASP A 117 -4.54 4.77 13.84
C ASP A 117 -3.33 4.99 12.92
N PHE A 118 -3.60 5.50 11.71
CA PHE A 118 -2.56 5.84 10.73
C PHE A 118 -1.81 7.08 11.17
N ARG A 119 -0.48 7.01 11.16
CA ARG A 119 0.38 8.12 11.58
C ARG A 119 1.52 8.41 10.60
N ALA A 120 1.83 7.48 9.71
CA ALA A 120 2.89 7.64 8.72
C ALA A 120 2.35 8.02 7.32
N VAL A 121 1.04 7.96 7.11
CA VAL A 121 0.42 8.16 5.79
C VAL A 121 -0.82 9.03 5.92
N ASP A 122 -0.87 10.11 5.13
CA ASP A 122 -2.03 11.03 5.08
C ASP A 122 -3.00 10.69 3.96
N VAL A 123 -2.48 10.21 2.83
CA VAL A 123 -3.25 9.98 1.60
C VAL A 123 -2.87 8.64 1.00
N LEU A 124 -3.85 7.90 0.48
CA LEU A 124 -3.64 6.61 -0.15
C LEU A 124 -4.10 6.62 -1.60
N LEU A 125 -3.18 6.33 -2.53
CA LEU A 125 -3.50 5.95 -3.90
C LEU A 125 -3.40 4.43 -4.04
N THR A 126 -4.48 3.77 -4.42
CA THR A 126 -4.53 2.30 -4.50
C THR A 126 -5.53 1.82 -5.54
N ASN A 127 -5.48 0.54 -5.92
CA ASN A 127 -6.46 -0.04 -6.85
C ASN A 127 -7.79 -0.35 -6.12
N PHE A 128 -8.81 -0.74 -6.88
CA PHE A 128 -9.99 -1.39 -6.31
C PHE A 128 -9.69 -2.87 -5.99
N HIS A 129 -9.94 -3.25 -4.74
CA HIS A 129 -9.59 -4.56 -4.19
C HIS A 129 -10.78 -5.51 -4.15
N LEU A 130 -10.48 -6.80 -4.06
CA LEU A 130 -11.50 -7.82 -3.94
C LEU A 130 -12.25 -7.79 -2.60
N PRO A 131 -13.55 -8.14 -2.57
CA PRO A 131 -14.24 -8.47 -1.35
C PRO A 131 -13.49 -9.53 -0.52
N ARG A 132 -13.53 -9.39 0.80
CA ARG A 132 -12.89 -10.32 1.76
C ARG A 132 -11.36 -10.47 1.59
N SER A 133 -10.69 -9.45 1.05
CA SER A 133 -9.23 -9.39 0.99
C SER A 133 -8.64 -8.58 2.15
N THR A 134 -7.41 -8.92 2.57
CA THR A 134 -6.63 -8.15 3.55
C THR A 134 -6.40 -6.71 3.07
N LEU A 135 -6.20 -6.53 1.76
CA LEU A 135 -6.05 -5.21 1.15
C LEU A 135 -7.31 -4.35 1.32
N LEU A 136 -8.49 -4.92 1.09
CA LEU A 136 -9.75 -4.21 1.32
C LEU A 136 -9.94 -3.84 2.80
N MET A 137 -9.47 -4.67 3.72
CA MET A 137 -9.51 -4.36 5.17
C MET A 137 -8.62 -3.17 5.51
N LEU A 138 -7.39 -3.11 4.99
CA LEU A 138 -6.49 -1.96 5.16
C LEU A 138 -7.13 -0.69 4.61
N VAL A 139 -7.68 -0.75 3.40
CA VAL A 139 -8.35 0.41 2.78
C VAL A 139 -9.61 0.81 3.55
N SER A 140 -10.33 -0.16 4.13
CA SER A 140 -11.48 0.11 5.01
C SER A 140 -11.07 0.77 6.33
N ALA A 141 -9.89 0.43 6.86
CA ALA A 141 -9.36 1.07 8.04
C ALA A 141 -8.98 2.53 7.74
N PHE A 142 -8.45 2.79 6.54
CA PHE A 142 -8.02 4.11 6.10
C PHE A 142 -9.21 5.04 5.78
N ALA A 143 -10.17 4.57 4.98
CA ALA A 143 -11.28 5.40 4.49
C ALA A 143 -12.56 5.33 5.36
N GLY A 144 -12.63 4.38 6.29
CA GLY A 144 -13.86 3.99 6.96
C GLY A 144 -14.73 3.06 6.10
N ARG A 145 -15.21 1.97 6.72
CA ARG A 145 -15.95 0.90 6.02
C ARG A 145 -17.16 1.39 5.24
N GLU A 146 -18.05 2.16 5.88
CA GLU A 146 -19.31 2.59 5.25
C GLU A 146 -19.06 3.54 4.07
N PHE A 147 -18.07 4.43 4.19
CA PHE A 147 -17.71 5.33 3.10
C PHE A 147 -17.10 4.56 1.93
N LEU A 148 -16.20 3.62 2.20
CA LEU A 148 -15.59 2.79 1.18
C LEU A 148 -16.62 1.92 0.44
N LEU A 149 -17.57 1.32 1.14
CA LEU A 149 -18.61 0.49 0.52
C LEU A 149 -19.51 1.31 -0.42
N ARG A 150 -19.87 2.54 -0.05
CA ARG A 150 -20.60 3.46 -0.94
C ARG A 150 -19.77 3.81 -2.18
N ALA A 151 -18.49 4.11 -2.02
CA ALA A 151 -17.59 4.39 -3.15
C ALA A 151 -17.46 3.17 -4.10
N TYR A 152 -17.44 1.94 -3.57
CA TYR A 152 -17.39 0.73 -4.38
C TYR A 152 -18.69 0.48 -5.15
N GLN A 153 -19.84 0.73 -4.53
CA GLN A 153 -21.14 0.65 -5.22
C GLN A 153 -21.22 1.64 -6.38
N GLU A 154 -20.74 2.86 -6.16
CA GLU A 154 -20.65 3.90 -7.19
C GLU A 154 -19.71 3.46 -8.33
N ALA A 155 -18.50 2.99 -8.01
CA ALA A 155 -17.54 2.51 -8.99
C ALA A 155 -18.11 1.35 -9.84
N ILE A 156 -18.89 0.45 -9.26
CA ILE A 156 -19.60 -0.61 -9.99
C ILE A 156 -20.66 -0.01 -10.92
N ARG A 157 -21.47 0.94 -10.44
CA ARG A 157 -22.51 1.61 -11.25
C ARG A 157 -21.91 2.30 -12.47
N GLU A 158 -20.80 3.00 -12.27
CA GLU A 158 -20.06 3.74 -13.30
C GLU A 158 -19.10 2.84 -14.11
N ARG A 159 -19.13 1.52 -13.89
CA ARG A 159 -18.34 0.51 -14.64
C ARG A 159 -16.83 0.74 -14.60
N TYR A 160 -16.32 1.19 -13.46
CA TYR A 160 -14.88 1.21 -13.21
C TYR A 160 -14.31 -0.20 -13.32
N ARG A 161 -13.06 -0.29 -13.76
CA ARG A 161 -12.31 -1.53 -13.87
C ARG A 161 -11.66 -1.82 -12.52
N PHE A 162 -11.84 -3.02 -12.00
CA PHE A 162 -11.29 -3.40 -10.68
C PHE A 162 -9.96 -4.16 -10.84
N TYR A 163 -9.32 -4.52 -9.72
CA TYR A 163 -8.10 -5.34 -9.64
C TYR A 163 -6.80 -4.66 -10.10
N SER A 164 -5.74 -5.46 -10.21
CA SER A 164 -4.36 -5.09 -10.54
C SER A 164 -4.20 -4.23 -11.78
N TYR A 165 -5.02 -4.42 -12.82
CA TYR A 165 -4.93 -3.68 -14.09
C TYR A 165 -6.14 -2.79 -14.34
N GLY A 166 -6.99 -2.62 -13.33
CA GLY A 166 -8.14 -1.73 -13.37
C GLY A 166 -7.76 -0.28 -13.10
N ASP A 167 -8.75 0.51 -12.73
CA ASP A 167 -8.60 1.90 -12.34
C ASP A 167 -8.08 2.02 -10.89
N CYS A 168 -7.67 3.23 -10.50
CA CYS A 168 -7.23 3.56 -9.15
C CYS A 168 -8.21 4.45 -8.40
N MET A 169 -8.07 4.46 -7.09
CA MET A 169 -8.75 5.32 -6.14
C MET A 169 -7.71 6.14 -5.37
N LEU A 170 -8.01 7.42 -5.15
CA LEU A 170 -7.25 8.32 -4.30
C LEU A 170 -8.12 8.68 -3.08
N ILE A 171 -7.63 8.40 -1.87
CA ILE A 171 -8.31 8.69 -0.61
C ILE A 171 -7.58 9.83 0.09
N LEU A 172 -8.28 10.95 0.30
CA LEU A 172 -7.76 12.23 0.78
C LEU A 172 -8.19 12.58 2.20
#